data_AF-A0A1S8MT72-F1
#
_entry.id   AF-A0A1S8MT72-F1
#
_cell.length_a   1.000
_cell.length_b   1.000
_cell.length_c   1.000
_cell.angle_alpha   90.00
_cell.angle_beta   90.00
_cell.angle_gamma   90.00
#
_symmetry.space_group_name_H-M   'P 1'
#
loop_
_entity.id
_entity.type
_entity.pdbx_description
1 polymer ?
#
loop_
_entity_poly.entity_id
_entity_poly.type
_entity_poly.pdbx_seq_one_letter_code
_entity_poly.pdbx_strand_id
1 'polypeptide(L)'
;MWEIFNYIRSNGSSSAKTSDTIKRYFGTEHGSEIEMTPGAVNIKGGSKEPLSLSIDENVGVTLKSPKNLNLNADDDIIIKTPASVKLKAQSQIGVTKTGTESGFSVETDMHIKGNNVIKDGIGSSNLDFDNFDPKTGTNKKEIMVKQNHLIIC
;
A
#
# COMPACT_ATOMS: atom_id res chain seq x y z
N MET A 1 8.01 6.48 -36.73
CA MET A 1 9.26 6.12 -36.05
C MET A 1 9.68 7.35 -35.28
N TRP A 2 9.58 7.33 -33.95
CA TRP A 2 10.03 8.46 -33.14
C TRP A 2 11.40 8.11 -32.57
N GLU A 3 12.44 8.77 -33.06
CA GLU A 3 13.75 8.75 -32.44
C GLU A 3 13.73 9.67 -31.21
N ILE A 4 14.09 9.13 -30.04
CA ILE A 4 14.31 9.95 -28.85
C ILE A 4 15.78 10.41 -28.88
N PHE A 5 15.98 11.65 -29.28
CA PHE A 5 17.25 12.39 -29.21
C PHE A 5 17.34 13.12 -27.85
N ASN A 6 18.21 12.66 -26.95
CA ASN A 6 19.11 13.46 -26.09
C ASN A 6 19.44 12.76 -24.76
N TYR A 7 20.74 12.69 -24.50
CA TYR A 7 21.35 12.46 -23.21
C TYR A 7 21.90 13.80 -22.71
N ILE A 8 21.56 14.23 -21.49
CA ILE A 8 22.25 15.35 -20.85
C ILE A 8 23.57 14.77 -20.30
N ARG A 9 24.67 15.04 -21.01
CA ARG A 9 26.04 14.67 -20.58
C ARG A 9 26.45 15.51 -19.37
N SER A 10 27.03 14.89 -18.35
CA SER A 10 28.11 15.53 -17.59
C SER A 10 29.44 14.88 -17.99
N ASN A 11 30.44 15.70 -18.33
CA ASN A 11 31.87 15.37 -18.34
C ASN A 11 32.43 14.34 -19.34
N GLY A 12 31.86 14.16 -20.53
CA GLY A 12 32.64 13.72 -21.71
C GLY A 12 33.33 12.34 -21.66
N SER A 13 32.93 11.42 -20.77
CA SER A 13 33.50 10.06 -20.68
C SER A 13 32.67 9.03 -21.43
N SER A 14 33.32 8.00 -21.99
CA SER A 14 32.69 6.84 -22.61
C SER A 14 32.00 5.96 -21.56
N SER A 15 30.68 5.80 -21.64
CA SER A 15 29.92 4.95 -20.72
C SER A 15 29.47 3.65 -21.40
N ALA A 16 29.94 2.51 -20.90
CA ALA A 16 29.54 1.17 -21.35
C ALA A 16 28.03 0.90 -21.23
N LYS A 17 27.30 1.71 -20.45
CA LYS A 17 25.85 1.58 -20.26
C LYS A 17 25.01 2.11 -21.44
N THR A 18 25.64 2.67 -22.48
CA THR A 18 24.95 3.25 -23.64
C THR A 18 25.02 2.41 -24.91
N SER A 19 25.76 1.29 -24.90
CA SER A 19 25.89 0.41 -26.05
C SER A 19 24.73 -0.58 -26.20
N ASP A 20 23.98 -0.82 -25.12
CA ASP A 20 22.82 -1.72 -25.13
C ASP A 20 21.54 -0.92 -25.40
N THR A 21 21.01 -1.04 -26.62
CA THR A 21 19.78 -0.34 -27.04
C THR A 21 18.51 -0.84 -26.36
N ILE A 22 18.57 -2.00 -25.71
CA ILE A 22 17.45 -2.61 -24.99
C ILE A 22 17.23 -1.92 -23.65
N LYS A 23 18.28 -1.32 -23.09
CA LYS A 23 18.25 -0.68 -21.77
C LYS A 23 18.47 0.82 -21.88
N ARG A 24 17.76 1.59 -21.06
CA ARG A 24 17.93 3.05 -20.97
C ARG A 24 18.24 3.42 -19.53
N TYR A 25 19.22 4.29 -19.34
CA TYR A 25 19.67 4.73 -18.03
C TYR A 25 19.68 6.25 -17.93
N PHE A 26 19.24 6.77 -16.79
CA PHE A 26 19.43 8.15 -16.37
C PHE A 26 20.05 8.14 -14.98
N GLY A 27 21.29 8.60 -14.83
CA GLY A 27 21.98 8.56 -13.56
C GLY A 27 22.85 9.77 -13.31
N THR A 28 23.21 9.97 -12.05
CA THR A 28 24.12 11.02 -11.59
C THR A 28 25.50 10.47 -11.32
N GLU A 29 26.52 11.34 -11.30
CA GLU A 29 27.90 10.97 -10.92
C GLU A 29 27.98 10.41 -9.49
N HIS A 30 27.00 10.76 -8.64
CA HIS A 30 26.88 10.27 -7.27
C HIS A 30 26.17 8.91 -7.17
N GLY A 31 25.88 8.24 -8.29
CA GLY A 31 25.41 6.85 -8.34
C GLY A 31 23.90 6.65 -8.24
N SER A 32 23.11 7.72 -8.12
CA SER A 32 21.64 7.60 -8.19
C SER A 32 21.24 7.35 -9.64
N GLU A 33 20.32 6.42 -9.88
CA GLU A 33 19.96 6.04 -11.25
C GLU A 33 18.50 5.62 -11.40
N ILE A 34 17.97 5.85 -12.60
CA ILE A 34 16.76 5.27 -13.15
C ILE A 34 17.20 4.36 -14.31
N GLU A 35 16.79 3.11 -14.28
CA GLU A 35 17.00 2.12 -15.32
C GLU A 35 15.64 1.69 -15.87
N MET A 36 15.53 1.64 -17.20
CA MET A 36 14.38 1.10 -17.91
C MET A 36 14.84 -0.04 -18.81
N THR A 37 14.16 -1.16 -18.69
CA THR A 37 14.33 -2.37 -19.51
C THR A 37 12.97 -2.75 -20.10
N PRO A 38 12.89 -3.70 -21.06
CA PRO A 38 11.61 -4.07 -21.68
C PRO A 38 10.54 -4.55 -20.70
N GLY A 39 10.92 -5.11 -19.54
CA GLY A 39 9.97 -5.65 -18.55
C GLY A 39 10.09 -5.05 -17.16
N ALA A 40 10.90 -3.99 -16.97
CA ALA A 40 11.06 -3.37 -15.67
C ALA A 40 11.51 -1.90 -15.71
N VAL A 41 11.07 -1.14 -14.70
CA VAL A 41 11.57 0.20 -14.37
C VAL A 41 12.12 0.19 -12.95
N ASN A 42 13.38 0.57 -12.80
CA ASN A 42 14.11 0.57 -11.53
C ASN A 42 14.60 1.98 -11.20
N ILE A 43 14.46 2.39 -9.95
CA ILE A 43 15.00 3.63 -9.40
C ILE A 43 15.84 3.26 -8.18
N LYS A 44 17.07 3.74 -8.11
CA LYS A 44 17.97 3.49 -6.97
C LYS A 44 18.72 4.74 -6.55
N GLY A 45 18.93 4.89 -5.25
CA GLY A 45 19.86 5.88 -4.70
C GLY A 45 21.32 5.51 -4.93
N GLY A 46 22.23 6.47 -4.78
CA GLY A 46 23.67 6.28 -4.99
C GLY A 46 24.48 5.82 -3.79
N SER A 47 23.85 5.55 -2.65
CA SER A 47 24.55 5.07 -1.45
C SER A 47 25.00 3.61 -1.58
N LYS A 48 25.93 3.18 -0.71
CA LYS A 48 26.38 1.77 -0.62
C LYS A 48 25.22 0.80 -0.35
N GLU A 49 24.26 1.24 0.47
CA GLU A 49 22.98 0.58 0.69
C GLU A 49 21.89 1.50 0.17
N PRO A 50 21.44 1.31 -1.08
CA PRO A 50 20.52 2.25 -1.72
C PRO A 50 19.06 1.99 -1.31
N LEU A 51 18.32 3.08 -1.12
CA LEU A 51 16.86 3.07 -1.28
C LEU A 51 16.56 2.69 -2.73
N SER A 52 15.60 1.79 -2.96
CA SER A 52 15.21 1.41 -4.32
C SER A 52 13.70 1.24 -4.47
N LEU A 53 13.22 1.55 -5.68
CA LEU A 53 11.88 1.27 -6.19
C LEU A 53 12.05 0.47 -7.48
N SER A 54 11.31 -0.62 -7.63
CA SER A 54 11.28 -1.44 -8.84
C SER A 54 9.85 -1.77 -9.22
N ILE A 55 9.54 -1.67 -10.51
CA ILE A 55 8.30 -2.11 -11.13
C ILE A 55 8.73 -3.15 -12.16
N ASP A 56 8.46 -4.43 -11.90
CA ASP A 56 8.90 -5.56 -12.71
C ASP A 56 7.70 -6.44 -13.07
N GLU A 57 7.58 -6.87 -14.32
CA GLU A 57 6.42 -7.65 -14.79
C GLU A 57 6.32 -9.05 -14.16
N ASN A 58 7.43 -9.64 -13.72
CA ASN A 58 7.48 -10.99 -13.15
C ASN A 58 7.33 -10.99 -11.62
N VAL A 59 7.71 -9.88 -10.97
CA VAL A 59 7.72 -9.77 -9.50
C VAL A 59 6.64 -8.82 -8.97
N GLY A 60 6.28 -7.79 -9.74
CA GLY A 60 5.41 -6.69 -9.35
C GLY A 60 6.20 -5.46 -8.86
N VAL A 61 5.61 -4.72 -7.92
CA VAL A 61 6.22 -3.49 -7.37
C VAL A 61 6.96 -3.78 -6.07
N THR A 62 8.23 -3.38 -5.99
CA THR A 62 9.08 -3.54 -4.81
C THR A 62 9.65 -2.19 -4.35
N LEU A 63 9.39 -1.82 -3.09
CA LEU A 63 10.04 -0.69 -2.41
C LEU A 63 10.95 -1.24 -1.31
N LYS A 64 12.21 -0.83 -1.30
CA LYS A 64 13.20 -1.26 -0.30
C LYS A 64 13.94 -0.07 0.26
N SER A 65 13.85 0.13 1.58
CA SER A 65 14.63 1.13 2.32
C SER A 65 15.59 0.41 3.28
N PRO A 66 16.87 0.84 3.38
CA PRO A 66 17.79 0.35 4.41
C PRO A 66 17.49 0.91 5.81
N LYS A 67 16.64 1.95 5.89
CA LYS A 67 16.22 2.59 7.15
C LYS A 67 14.70 2.52 7.28
N ASN A 68 14.06 3.63 7.63
CA ASN A 68 12.61 3.75 7.74
C ASN A 68 11.94 3.82 6.35
N LEU A 69 10.71 3.30 6.26
CA LEU A 69 9.75 3.59 5.20
C LEU A 69 8.48 4.15 5.85
N ASN A 70 8.13 5.40 5.53
CA ASN A 70 6.94 6.08 6.06
C ASN A 70 5.92 6.27 4.92
N LEU A 71 4.67 5.85 5.16
CA LEU A 71 3.55 6.01 4.24
C LEU A 71 2.52 6.92 4.93
N ASN A 72 2.30 8.11 4.37
CA ASN A 72 1.36 9.10 4.91
C ASN A 72 0.36 9.49 3.83
N ALA A 73 -0.91 9.63 4.21
CA ALA A 73 -1.98 10.08 3.34
C ALA A 73 -2.91 11.00 4.14
N ASP A 74 -3.56 11.94 3.46
CA ASP A 74 -4.51 12.86 4.10
C ASP A 74 -5.85 12.18 4.41
N ASP A 75 -6.17 11.09 3.70
CA ASP A 75 -7.38 10.30 3.85
C ASP A 75 -6.99 8.85 4.20
N ASP A 76 -7.19 7.89 3.29
CA ASP A 76 -6.93 6.47 3.56
C ASP A 76 -5.67 5.91 2.90
N ILE A 77 -5.00 5.00 3.61
CA ILE A 77 -4.05 4.04 3.03
C ILE A 77 -4.72 2.66 3.00
N ILE A 78 -5.04 2.19 1.80
CA ILE A 78 -5.79 0.95 1.60
C ILE A 78 -4.88 -0.13 1.00
N ILE A 79 -4.74 -1.27 1.69
CA ILE A 79 -4.05 -2.46 1.18
C ILE A 79 -5.08 -3.57 0.95
N LYS A 80 -5.35 -3.90 -0.31
CA LYS A 80 -6.34 -4.92 -0.72
C LYS A 80 -5.71 -5.93 -1.68
N THR A 81 -5.99 -7.21 -1.48
CA THR A 81 -5.59 -8.30 -2.38
C THR A 81 -6.57 -9.46 -2.25
N PRO A 82 -6.89 -10.18 -3.34
CA PRO A 82 -7.74 -11.37 -3.26
C PRO A 82 -7.05 -12.58 -2.61
N ALA A 83 -5.72 -12.55 -2.46
CA ALA A 83 -4.95 -13.68 -1.95
C ALA A 83 -4.69 -13.57 -0.44
N SER A 84 -3.60 -12.90 -0.05
CA SER A 84 -3.27 -12.67 1.36
C SER A 84 -2.28 -11.52 1.52
N VAL A 85 -2.37 -10.80 2.63
CA VAL A 85 -1.35 -9.83 3.06
C VAL A 85 -0.43 -10.50 4.09
N LYS A 86 0.88 -10.42 3.88
CA LYS A 86 1.89 -10.97 4.80
C LYS A 86 2.74 -9.84 5.37
N LEU A 87 2.57 -9.56 6.67
CA LEU A 87 3.42 -8.63 7.41
C LEU A 87 4.48 -9.43 8.18
N LYS A 88 5.75 -9.19 7.88
CA LYS A 88 6.89 -9.83 8.56
C LYS A 88 7.73 -8.75 9.23
N ALA A 89 7.90 -8.86 10.54
CA ALA A 89 8.77 -7.99 11.33
C ALA A 89 9.73 -8.85 12.16
N GLN A 90 10.97 -8.37 12.34
CA GLN A 90 11.96 -9.09 13.15
C GLN A 90 11.66 -9.00 14.65
N SER A 91 11.08 -7.89 15.10
CA SER A 91 10.85 -7.63 16.52
C SER A 91 9.36 -7.53 16.84
N GLN A 92 8.65 -6.56 16.28
CA GLN A 92 7.26 -6.27 16.65
C GLN A 92 6.46 -5.73 15.46
N ILE A 93 5.15 -5.99 15.48
CA ILE A 93 4.15 -5.26 14.71
C ILE A 93 3.32 -4.48 15.73
N GLY A 94 3.35 -3.14 15.64
CA GLY A 94 2.60 -2.25 16.51
C GLY A 94 1.51 -1.51 15.74
N VAL A 95 0.33 -1.38 16.34
CA VAL A 95 -0.77 -0.55 15.84
C VAL A 95 -1.07 0.48 16.90
N THR A 96 -0.82 1.76 16.60
CA THR A 96 -0.99 2.86 17.55
C THR A 96 -1.98 3.87 16.99
N LYS A 97 -3.01 4.17 17.77
CA LYS A 97 -4.00 5.21 17.48
C LYS A 97 -3.51 6.56 18.02
N THR A 98 -3.63 7.63 17.24
CA THR A 98 -3.20 8.98 17.62
C THR A 98 -4.35 9.97 17.86
N GLY A 99 -5.58 9.68 17.39
CA GLY A 99 -6.78 10.53 17.57
C GLY A 99 -7.89 9.84 18.38
N THR A 100 -9.05 10.48 18.60
CA THR A 100 -10.16 9.94 19.41
C THR A 100 -11.11 9.01 18.66
N GLU A 101 -11.20 9.09 17.32
CA GLU A 101 -12.22 8.37 16.51
C GLU A 101 -11.71 7.11 15.79
N SER A 102 -10.44 6.73 15.93
CA SER A 102 -9.90 5.54 15.23
C SER A 102 -10.20 4.22 15.96
N GLY A 103 -10.09 3.08 15.29
CA GLY A 103 -10.25 1.76 15.91
C GLY A 103 -9.37 0.71 15.24
N PHE A 104 -9.21 -0.43 15.90
CA PHE A 104 -8.69 -1.65 15.28
C PHE A 104 -9.83 -2.65 15.18
N SER A 105 -10.22 -3.01 13.96
CA SER A 105 -11.27 -3.98 13.70
C SER A 105 -10.69 -5.19 12.98
N VAL A 106 -11.07 -6.38 13.43
CA VAL A 106 -10.82 -7.64 12.74
C VAL A 106 -12.18 -8.29 12.52
N GLU A 107 -12.50 -8.55 11.26
CA GLU A 107 -13.71 -9.26 10.90
C GLU A 107 -13.42 -10.75 10.79
N THR A 108 -14.37 -11.58 11.20
CA THR A 108 -14.26 -13.05 11.25
C THR A 108 -13.40 -13.54 12.41
N ASP A 109 -12.22 -14.13 12.15
CA ASP A 109 -11.43 -14.87 13.15
C ASP A 109 -10.02 -14.31 13.32
N MET A 110 -9.52 -14.36 14.56
CA MET A 110 -8.13 -14.04 14.87
C MET A 110 -7.40 -15.28 15.41
N HIS A 111 -6.39 -15.74 14.68
CA HIS A 111 -5.54 -16.86 15.10
C HIS A 111 -4.16 -16.36 15.52
N ILE A 112 -3.82 -16.49 16.81
CA ILE A 112 -2.51 -16.15 17.34
C ILE A 112 -1.74 -17.46 17.61
N LYS A 113 -0.63 -17.65 16.91
CA LYS A 113 0.24 -18.84 17.02
C LYS A 113 1.64 -18.42 17.44
N GLY A 114 2.22 -19.11 18.41
CA GLY A 114 3.58 -18.89 18.88
C GLY A 114 3.93 -19.84 20.03
N ASN A 115 5.21 -20.02 20.31
CA ASN A 115 5.66 -20.90 21.40
C ASN A 115 5.21 -20.35 22.76
N ASN A 116 5.30 -19.03 22.94
CA ASN A 116 4.80 -18.31 24.11
C ASN A 116 3.87 -17.20 23.62
N VAL A 117 2.61 -17.24 24.06
CA VAL A 117 1.61 -16.22 23.74
C VAL A 117 1.08 -15.65 25.04
N ILE A 118 1.31 -14.35 25.26
CA ILE A 118 0.74 -13.59 26.36
C ILE A 118 -0.36 -12.70 25.78
N LYS A 119 -1.57 -12.77 26.35
CA LYS A 119 -2.73 -11.99 25.93
C LYS A 119 -3.26 -11.21 27.12
N ASP A 120 -2.78 -9.98 27.27
CA ASP A 120 -3.30 -9.05 28.27
C ASP A 120 -4.28 -8.09 27.60
N GLY A 121 -5.53 -8.09 28.06
CA GLY A 121 -6.59 -7.27 27.49
C GLY A 121 -7.47 -6.69 28.58
N ILE A 122 -7.69 -5.39 28.55
CA ILE A 122 -8.68 -4.71 29.38
C ILE A 122 -9.78 -4.24 28.44
N GLY A 123 -10.93 -4.91 28.50
CA GLY A 123 -12.14 -4.48 27.81
C GLY A 123 -13.00 -3.65 28.76
N SER A 124 -13.35 -2.44 28.34
CA SER A 124 -14.52 -1.75 28.90
C SER A 124 -15.56 -1.66 27.80
N SER A 125 -16.77 -2.11 28.11
CA SER A 125 -17.90 -2.03 27.20
C SER A 125 -18.96 -1.14 27.82
N ASN A 126 -19.42 -0.12 27.11
CA ASN A 126 -20.57 0.69 27.51
C ASN A 126 -21.88 -0.02 27.13
N LEU A 127 -22.00 -1.31 27.44
CA LEU A 127 -23.25 -2.02 27.27
C LEU A 127 -24.11 -1.73 28.51
N ASP A 128 -25.21 -1.00 28.31
CA ASP A 128 -26.30 -0.98 29.27
C ASP A 128 -26.85 -2.41 29.36
N PHE A 129 -26.44 -3.15 30.38
CA PHE A 129 -26.94 -4.50 30.65
C PHE A 129 -28.44 -4.51 31.02
N ASP A 130 -29.05 -3.34 31.16
CA ASP A 130 -30.43 -3.15 31.63
C ASP A 130 -31.48 -3.14 30.51
N ASN A 131 -31.11 -3.35 29.24
CA ASN A 131 -32.08 -3.33 28.13
C ASN A 131 -32.14 -4.65 27.36
N PHE A 132 -32.47 -5.72 28.09
CA PHE A 132 -32.84 -7.03 27.53
C PHE A 132 -34.30 -7.09 27.06
N ASP A 133 -35.07 -6.00 27.21
CA ASP A 133 -36.44 -5.98 26.71
C ASP A 133 -36.43 -5.98 25.17
N PRO A 134 -37.18 -6.90 24.53
CA PRO A 134 -37.32 -6.89 23.09
C PRO A 134 -37.97 -5.57 22.68
N LYS A 135 -37.17 -4.66 22.11
CA LYS A 135 -37.71 -3.47 21.44
C LYS A 135 -38.56 -3.96 20.29
N THR A 136 -39.88 -3.87 20.45
CA THR A 136 -40.85 -4.15 19.39
C THR A 136 -40.45 -3.36 18.15
N GLY A 137 -40.13 -4.05 17.07
CA GLY A 137 -39.72 -3.43 15.82
C GLY A 137 -40.80 -2.45 15.35
N THR A 138 -40.47 -1.17 15.25
CA THR A 138 -41.32 -0.22 14.56
C THR A 138 -41.21 -0.55 13.07
N ASN A 139 -42.26 -1.17 12.52
CA ASN A 139 -42.36 -1.39 11.07
C ASN A 139 -42.14 -0.06 10.36
N LYS A 140 -41.02 0.08 9.63
CA LYS A 140 -40.86 1.17 8.66
C LYS A 140 -41.95 0.96 7.63
N LYS A 141 -42.88 1.91 7.53
CA LYS A 141 -43.84 1.95 6.40
C LYS A 141 -43.02 1.94 5.11
N GLU A 142 -43.28 0.96 4.25
CA GLU A 142 -42.79 0.95 2.88
C GLU A 142 -43.23 2.25 2.20
N ILE A 143 -42.24 3.06 1.80
CA ILE A 143 -42.48 4.17 0.89
C ILE A 143 -42.64 3.55 -0.49
N MET A 144 -43.90 3.40 -0.92
CA MET A 144 -44.26 3.05 -2.29
C MET A 144 -43.69 4.12 -3.24
N VAL A 145 -42.59 3.80 -3.93
CA VAL A 145 -42.08 4.62 -5.03
C VAL A 145 -43.03 4.46 -6.21
N LYS A 146 -43.79 5.52 -6.55
CA LYS A 146 -44.56 5.57 -7.80
C LYS A 146 -43.59 5.49 -8.98
N GLN A 147 -43.70 4.42 -9.78
CA GLN A 147 -43.11 4.35 -11.11
C GLN A 147 -43.80 5.36 -12.03
N ASN A 148 -43.10 6.44 -12.38
CA ASN A 148 -43.49 7.26 -13.51
C ASN A 148 -42.89 6.64 -14.78
N HIS A 149 -43.76 6.06 -15.61
CA HIS A 149 -43.48 5.78 -17.01
C HIS A 149 -43.09 7.09 -17.71
N LEU A 150 -41.92 7.15 -18.34
CA LEU A 150 -41.62 8.12 -19.37
C LEU A 150 -41.56 7.41 -20.71
N ILE A 151 -42.50 7.81 -21.56
CA ILE A 151 -42.75 7.34 -22.92
C ILE A 151 -41.60 7.82 -23.82
N ILE A 152 -41.08 6.90 -24.64
CA ILE A 152 -40.13 7.17 -25.72
C ILE A 152 -40.88 7.87 -26.86
N CYS A 153 -40.33 8.96 -27.37
CA CYS A 153 -40.54 9.43 -28.74
C CYS A 153 -39.17 9.58 -29.39
#